data_AF-A0A5K1BI25-F1
#
_entry.id   AF-A0A5K1BI25-F1
#
_cell.length_a   1.000
_cell.length_b   1.000
_cell.length_c   1.000
_cell.angle_alpha   90.00
_cell.angle_beta   90.00
_cell.angle_gamma   90.00
#
_symmetry.space_group_name_H-M   'P 1'
#
loop_
_entity.id
_entity.type
_entity.pdbx_description
1 polymer ?
#
loop_
_entity_poly.entity_id
_entity_poly.type
_entity_poly.pdbx_seq_one_letter_code
_entity_poly.pdbx_strand_id
1 'polypeptide(L)' 'MASAFFCISAIFLLFVLIHEVVLLEGSEDAAFSESYNISWGNGHVQSFFAGREIHLLMDKMS' A
#
# COMPACT_ATOMS: atom_id res chain seq x y z
N MET A 1 -22.63 -36.49 9.33
CA MET A 1 -22.61 -35.70 8.06
C MET A 1 -22.55 -34.20 8.32
N ALA A 2 -23.34 -33.62 9.23
CA ALA A 2 -23.30 -32.17 9.53
C ALA A 2 -21.95 -31.62 10.05
N SER A 3 -21.17 -32.42 10.79
CA SER A 3 -19.88 -32.00 11.36
C SER A 3 -18.80 -31.73 10.32
N ALA A 4 -18.76 -32.52 9.24
CA ALA A 4 -17.78 -32.35 8.17
C ALA A 4 -18.02 -31.07 7.38
N PHE A 5 -19.29 -30.72 7.12
CA PHE A 5 -19.65 -29.47 6.44
C PHE A 5 -19.28 -28.24 7.27
N PHE A 6 -19.44 -28.30 8.60
CA PHE A 6 -19.04 -27.23 9.52
C PHE A 6 -17.53 -27.03 9.57
N CYS A 7 -16.74 -28.12 9.53
CA CYS A 7 -15.28 -28.01 9.48
C CYS A 7 -14.79 -27.41 8.15
N ILE A 8 -15.38 -27.82 7.02
CA ILE A 8 -15.00 -27.31 5.70
C ILE A 8 -15.31 -25.80 5.59
N SER A 9 -16.46 -25.36 6.07
CA SER A 9 -16.81 -23.94 6.07
C SER A 9 -15.89 -23.11 6.97
N ALA A 10 -15.52 -23.63 8.15
CA ALA A 10 -14.57 -22.96 9.04
C ALA A 10 -13.17 -22.82 8.41
N ILE A 11 -12.69 -23.86 7.73
CA ILE A 11 -11.39 -23.84 7.03
C ILE A 11 -11.42 -22.84 5.86
N PHE A 12 -12.53 -22.80 5.12
CA PHE A 12 -12.70 -21.83 4.02
C PHE A 12 -12.67 -20.39 4.54
N LEU A 13 -13.37 -20.10 5.64
CA LEU A 13 -13.34 -18.77 6.25
C LEU A 13 -11.94 -18.39 6.76
N LEU A 14 -11.22 -19.35 7.37
CA LEU A 14 -9.84 -19.13 7.79
C LEU A 14 -8.92 -18.83 6.60
N PHE A 15 -9.07 -19.55 5.49
CA PHE A 15 -8.31 -19.30 4.28
C PHE A 15 -8.57 -17.89 3.71
N VAL A 16 -9.84 -17.47 3.66
CA VAL A 16 -10.21 -16.11 3.20
C VAL A 16 -9.57 -15.05 4.09
N LEU A 17 -9.61 -15.23 5.42
CA LEU A 17 -8.99 -14.29 6.37
C LEU A 17 -7.47 -14.19 6.20
N ILE A 18 -6.77 -15.33 6.04
CA ILE A 18 -5.32 -15.34 5.85
C ILE A 18 -4.94 -14.68 4.51
N HIS A 19 -5.70 -14.93 3.45
CA HIS A 19 -5.42 -14.36 2.14
C HIS A 19 -5.55 -12.83 2.11
N GLU A 20 -6.55 -12.28 2.80
CA GLU A 20 -6.71 -10.82 2.92
C GLU A 20 -5.53 -10.17 3.65
N VAL A 21 -5.08 -10.78 4.76
CA VAL A 21 -3.92 -10.28 5.52
C VAL A 21 -2.62 -10.35 4.69
N VAL A 22 -2.39 -11.44 3.97
CA VAL A 22 -1.19 -11.60 3.13
C VAL A 22 -1.18 -10.64 1.95
N LEU A 23 -2.35 -10.32 1.35
CA LEU A 23 -2.43 -9.32 0.29
C LEU A 23 -2.16 -7.90 0.78
N LEU A 24 -2.54 -7.59 2.02
CA LEU A 24 -2.25 -6.31 2.67
C LEU A 24 -0.77 -6.13 3.03
N GLU A 25 -0.06 -7.22 3.37
CA GLU A 25 1.39 -7.17 3.61
C GLU A 25 2.22 -7.10 2.31
N GLY A 26 1.64 -7.47 1.16
CA GLY A 26 2.33 -7.56 -0.11
C GLY A 26 2.45 -6.25 -0.91
N SER A 27 1.78 -5.17 -0.50
CA SER A 27 2.06 -3.85 -1.07
C SER A 27 3.25 -3.25 -0.35
N GLU A 28 4.46 -3.59 -0.79
CA GLU A 28 5.64 -2.81 -0.41
C GLU A 28 5.40 -1.37 -0.90
N ASP A 29 5.39 -0.42 0.05
CA ASP A 29 5.28 1.00 -0.28
C ASP A 29 6.43 1.37 -1.22
N ALA A 30 6.12 1.60 -2.51
CA ALA A 30 7.08 1.95 -3.54
C ALA A 30 7.58 3.38 -3.34
N ALA A 31 8.84 3.64 -3.72
CA ALA A 31 9.33 5.01 -3.74
C ALA A 31 8.63 5.81 -4.85
N PHE A 32 8.32 7.09 -4.59
CA PHE A 32 7.69 7.99 -5.55
C PHE A 32 8.38 7.99 -6.93
N SER A 33 9.72 7.93 -6.95
CA SER A 33 10.53 7.92 -8.17
C SER A 33 10.36 6.69 -9.05
N GLU A 34 9.77 5.60 -8.54
CA GLU A 34 9.55 4.38 -9.33
C GLU A 34 8.42 4.55 -10.34
N SER A 35 7.46 5.44 -10.07
CA SER A 35 6.25 5.61 -10.89
C SER A 35 5.98 7.05 -11.30
N TYR A 36 6.61 8.03 -10.67
CA TYR A 36 6.34 9.45 -10.90
C TYR A 36 7.61 10.25 -11.16
N ASN A 37 7.46 11.32 -11.96
CA ASN A 37 8.49 12.33 -12.14
C ASN A 37 7.94 13.70 -11.71
N ILE A 38 8.85 14.58 -11.29
CA ILE A 38 8.51 15.96 -10.96
C ILE A 38 8.62 16.77 -12.25
N SER A 39 7.48 17.28 -12.73
CA SER A 39 7.41 18.06 -13.97
C SER A 39 7.76 19.54 -13.77
N TRP A 40 7.52 20.08 -12.57
CA TRP A 40 7.78 21.49 -12.23
C TRP A 40 7.97 21.66 -10.71
N GLY A 41 8.64 22.73 -10.31
CA GLY A 41 8.73 23.12 -8.90
C GLY A 41 9.53 22.15 -8.02
N ASN A 42 10.61 21.55 -8.54
CA ASN A 42 11.43 20.57 -7.79
C ASN A 42 11.96 21.13 -6.44
N GLY A 43 12.17 22.45 -6.34
CA GLY A 43 12.53 23.10 -5.07
C GLY A 43 11.43 23.06 -4.00
N HIS A 44 10.19 22.73 -4.37
CA HIS A 44 9.02 22.63 -3.49
C HIS A 44 8.60 21.19 -3.22
N VAL A 45 9.38 20.20 -3.65
CA VAL A 45 9.12 18.79 -3.39
C VAL A 45 10.14 18.28 -2.38
N GLN A 46 9.67 17.86 -1.21
CA GLN A 46 10.51 17.23 -0.19
C GLN A 46 10.21 15.74 -0.14
N SER A 47 11.26 14.92 -0.09
CA SER A 47 11.18 13.47 -0.10
C SER A 47 11.73 12.90 1.20
N PHE A 48 10.94 12.05 1.84
CA PHE A 48 11.25 11.42 3.12
C PHE A 48 11.18 9.90 3.00
N PHE A 49 11.79 9.20 3.96
CA PHE A 49 11.76 7.74 4.05
C PHE A 49 12.12 7.05 2.73
N ALA A 50 13.21 7.51 2.09
CA ALA A 50 13.67 7.02 0.80
C ALA A 50 12.64 7.17 -0.35
N GLY A 51 11.81 8.21 -0.31
CA GLY A 51 10.82 8.49 -1.36
C GLY A 51 9.44 7.90 -1.12
N ARG A 52 9.21 7.23 0.02
CA ARG A 52 7.88 6.70 0.37
C ARG A 52 6.91 7.78 0.87
N GLU A 53 7.41 8.94 1.24
CA GLU A 53 6.60 10.09 1.64
C GLU A 53 7.10 11.34 0.92
N ILE A 54 6.16 12.09 0.32
CA ILE A 54 6.43 13.32 -0.41
C ILE A 54 5.59 14.45 0.17
N HIS A 55 6.22 15.58 0.48
CA HIS A 55 5.53 16.82 0.84
C HIS A 55 5.64 17.81 -0.32
N LEU A 56 4.51 18.40 -0.69
CA LEU A 56 4.42 19.45 -1.70
C LEU A 56 4.21 20.79 -1.00
N LEU A 57 5.13 21.72 -1.23
CA LEU A 57 5.04 23.08 -0.71
C LEU A 57 4.37 23.97 -1.74
N MET A 58 3.40 24.75 -1.28
CA MET A 58 2.71 25.74 -2.11
C MET A 58 2.98 27.12 -1.50
N ASP A 59 3.64 27.97 -2.27
CA ASP A 59 3.88 29.36 -1.90
C ASP A 59 3.69 30.29 -3.11
N LYS A 60 4.00 31.57 -2.94
CA LYS A 60 3.80 32.60 -3.97
C LYS A 60 4.90 32.59 -5.03
N MET A 61 5.95 31.81 -4.83
CA MET A 61 7.09 31.73 -5.71
C MET A 61 6.81 30.65 -6.76
N SER A 62 6.92 31.06 -8.02
CA SER A 62 6.88 30.17 -9.19
C SER A 62 8.30 29.82 -9.61
#